data_AF-F3Y8P1-F1
#
_entry.id   AF-F3Y8P1-F1
#
_cell.length_a   1.000
_cell.length_b   1.000
_cell.length_c   1.000
_cell.angle_alpha   90.00
_cell.angle_beta   90.00
_cell.angle_gamma   90.00
#
_symmetry.space_group_name_H-M   'P 1'
#
loop_
_entity.id
_entity.type
_entity.pdbx_description
1 polymer ?
#
loop_
_entity_poly.entity_id
_entity_poly.type
_entity_poly.pdbx_seq_one_letter_code
_entity_poly.pdbx_strand_id
1 'polypeptide(L)'
;MWETTFAFRTRSSAQELRRYMHQMIYEFTQIEHLVGVNRTRYNQYESIMLPLIHYLKAQGCQIILNRRVIDWKFKETPMQDEITVTELIMVNTETNTEETIEVDNDTAVLFTNGSITDSATLGDFETPIIENMDYGAASSLWKKASEKFYNLGNPDKFFADRDASEWVSFTLTTKNHLFVNEIVRITTQVPGNALNSFISTTPITPLGQKDVTMSIVVHHQPHFTEQKPNETVLWATFFIHVVVVNSLINNTSK
;
A
#
# COMPACT_ATOMS: atom_id res chain seq x y z
N MET A 1 -15.43 -5.28 -11.54
CA MET A 1 -14.40 -6.35 -11.46
C MET A 1 -13.01 -5.75 -11.55
N TRP A 2 -12.61 -5.19 -12.69
CA TRP A 2 -11.25 -4.66 -12.88
C TRP A 2 -10.84 -3.59 -11.85
N GLU A 3 -11.68 -2.57 -11.69
CA GLU A 3 -11.47 -1.47 -10.73
C GLU A 3 -11.25 -1.98 -9.31
N THR A 4 -12.10 -2.92 -8.87
CA THR A 4 -12.04 -3.44 -7.50
C THR A 4 -10.93 -4.45 -7.28
N THR A 5 -10.60 -5.28 -8.27
CA THR A 5 -9.48 -6.24 -8.18
C THR A 5 -8.13 -5.54 -8.07
N PHE A 6 -7.92 -4.48 -8.87
CA PHE A 6 -6.62 -3.83 -9.01
C PHE A 6 -6.56 -2.44 -8.40
N ALA A 7 -7.59 -2.02 -7.67
CA ALA A 7 -7.70 -0.68 -7.11
C ALA A 7 -7.59 0.46 -8.16
N PHE A 8 -8.09 0.21 -9.37
CA PHE A 8 -8.14 1.22 -10.43
C PHE A 8 -9.30 2.19 -10.21
N ARG A 9 -9.05 3.47 -10.49
CA ARG A 9 -10.08 4.49 -10.65
C ARG A 9 -10.26 4.80 -12.14
N THR A 10 -11.42 5.33 -12.53
CA THR A 10 -11.68 5.77 -13.93
C THR A 10 -10.71 6.85 -14.44
N ARG A 11 -10.09 7.60 -13.51
CA ARG A 11 -9.04 8.59 -13.77
C ARG A 11 -7.61 8.04 -13.71
N SER A 12 -7.43 6.77 -13.35
CA SER A 12 -6.12 6.13 -13.34
C SER A 12 -5.56 5.97 -14.77
N SER A 13 -4.26 5.72 -14.89
CA SER A 13 -3.58 5.66 -16.18
C SER A 13 -4.12 4.53 -17.08
N ALA A 14 -4.64 4.90 -18.25
CA ALA A 14 -5.01 3.95 -19.30
C ALA A 14 -3.78 3.19 -19.86
N GLN A 15 -2.57 3.73 -19.71
CA GLN A 15 -1.35 3.01 -20.11
C GLN A 15 -1.14 1.77 -19.24
N GLU A 16 -1.44 1.84 -17.95
CA GLU A 16 -1.35 0.67 -17.06
C GLU A 16 -2.43 -0.35 -17.39
N LEU A 17 -3.67 0.09 -17.66
CA LEU A 17 -4.71 -0.81 -18.17
C LEU A 17 -4.23 -1.57 -19.43
N ARG A 18 -3.64 -0.87 -20.39
CA ARG A 18 -3.06 -1.51 -21.59
C ARG A 18 -1.99 -2.53 -21.22
N ARG A 19 -1.08 -2.24 -20.28
CA ARG A 19 -0.06 -3.21 -19.84
C ARG A 19 -0.69 -4.46 -19.23
N TYR A 20 -1.67 -4.31 -18.36
CA TYR A 20 -2.39 -5.45 -17.80
C TYR A 20 -3.06 -6.30 -18.89
N MET A 21 -3.69 -5.68 -19.88
CA MET A 21 -4.33 -6.42 -20.98
C MET A 21 -3.32 -7.21 -21.82
N HIS A 22 -2.07 -6.76 -21.93
CA HIS A 22 -1.01 -7.52 -22.59
C HIS A 22 -0.40 -8.60 -21.70
N GLN A 23 -0.12 -8.28 -20.43
CA GLN A 23 0.64 -9.14 -19.54
C GLN A 23 -0.22 -10.23 -18.89
N MET A 24 -1.48 -9.91 -18.57
CA MET A 24 -2.42 -10.78 -17.85
C MET A 24 -3.54 -11.28 -18.75
N ILE A 25 -3.29 -11.41 -20.07
CA ILE A 25 -4.32 -11.77 -21.05
C ILE A 25 -4.99 -13.12 -20.75
N TYR A 26 -4.26 -14.08 -20.18
CA TYR A 26 -4.82 -15.38 -19.78
C TYR A 26 -5.79 -15.25 -18.61
N GLU A 27 -5.51 -14.34 -17.67
CA GLU A 27 -6.36 -14.07 -16.52
C GLU A 27 -7.66 -13.34 -16.90
N PHE A 28 -7.67 -12.65 -18.05
CA PHE A 28 -8.83 -11.87 -18.50
C PHE A 28 -10.10 -12.74 -18.62
N THR A 29 -9.96 -13.96 -19.11
CA THR A 29 -11.10 -14.89 -19.31
C THR A 29 -11.62 -15.52 -18.02
N GLN A 30 -10.95 -15.27 -16.89
CA GLN A 30 -11.24 -15.91 -15.60
C GLN A 30 -11.29 -14.88 -14.46
N ILE A 31 -11.33 -13.59 -14.79
CA ILE A 31 -11.22 -12.49 -13.83
C ILE A 31 -12.38 -12.46 -12.83
N GLU A 32 -13.55 -12.93 -13.24
CA GLU A 32 -14.75 -13.07 -12.40
C GLU A 32 -14.59 -14.14 -11.31
N HIS A 33 -13.67 -15.07 -11.49
CA HIS A 33 -13.41 -16.16 -10.55
C HIS A 33 -12.06 -16.02 -9.82
N LEU A 34 -11.13 -15.23 -10.36
CA LEU A 34 -9.77 -15.01 -9.82
C LEU A 34 -9.00 -16.32 -9.56
N VAL A 35 -9.21 -17.35 -10.38
CA VAL A 35 -8.61 -18.68 -10.17
C VAL A 35 -7.11 -18.72 -10.46
N GLY A 36 -6.56 -17.81 -11.27
CA GLY A 36 -5.11 -17.70 -11.49
C GLY A 36 -4.38 -16.97 -10.36
N VAL A 37 -5.09 -16.48 -9.33
CA VAL A 37 -4.46 -15.82 -8.18
C VAL A 37 -3.82 -16.86 -7.27
N ASN A 38 -2.49 -16.86 -7.23
CA ASN A 38 -1.72 -17.62 -6.26
C ASN A 38 -1.60 -16.83 -4.94
N ARG A 39 -1.80 -17.53 -3.82
CA ARG A 39 -1.73 -16.95 -2.48
C ARG A 39 -0.65 -17.64 -1.64
N THR A 40 0.00 -16.87 -0.78
CA THR A 40 0.87 -17.40 0.27
C THR A 40 0.05 -17.98 1.42
N ARG A 41 0.67 -18.84 2.25
CA ARG A 41 -0.01 -19.48 3.38
C ARG A 41 -0.47 -18.48 4.44
N TYR A 42 0.38 -17.53 4.79
CA TYR A 42 0.09 -16.41 5.70
C TYR A 42 0.15 -15.09 4.91
N ASN A 43 0.00 -13.96 5.61
CA ASN A 43 0.28 -12.65 5.03
C ASN A 43 1.69 -12.60 4.40
N GLN A 44 1.89 -11.68 3.46
CA GLN A 44 3.14 -11.58 2.69
C GLN A 44 4.34 -11.19 3.56
N TYR A 45 4.14 -10.47 4.67
CA TYR A 45 5.21 -10.16 5.59
C TYR A 45 5.79 -11.45 6.20
N GLU A 46 4.95 -12.32 6.74
CA GLU A 46 5.39 -13.58 7.33
C GLU A 46 5.83 -14.62 6.29
N SER A 47 5.17 -14.70 5.15
CA SER A 47 5.44 -15.74 4.15
C SER A 47 6.57 -15.40 3.18
N ILE A 48 6.90 -14.12 2.99
CA ILE A 48 7.90 -13.67 2.01
C ILE A 48 8.98 -12.83 2.70
N MET A 49 8.58 -11.76 3.40
CA MET A 49 9.54 -10.79 3.93
C MET A 49 10.38 -11.37 5.08
N LEU A 50 9.79 -12.05 6.06
CA LEU A 50 10.53 -12.65 7.17
C LEU A 50 11.56 -13.70 6.69
N PRO A 51 11.22 -14.66 5.81
CA PRO A 51 12.21 -15.57 5.22
C PRO A 51 13.35 -14.82 4.51
N LEU A 52 13.04 -13.79 3.72
CA LEU A 52 14.05 -13.01 3.02
C LEU A 52 14.97 -12.25 3.98
N ILE A 53 14.40 -11.61 5.02
CA ILE A 53 15.16 -10.91 6.06
C ILE A 53 16.10 -11.88 6.79
N HIS A 54 15.61 -13.06 7.16
CA HIS A 54 16.43 -14.08 7.82
C HIS A 54 17.57 -14.56 6.91
N TYR A 55 17.28 -14.80 5.63
CA TYR A 55 18.30 -15.17 4.66
C TYR A 55 19.37 -14.09 4.55
N LEU A 56 19.00 -12.83 4.35
CA LEU A 56 19.93 -11.71 4.20
C LEU A 56 20.80 -11.53 5.45
N LYS A 57 20.21 -11.61 6.65
CA LYS A 57 20.96 -11.58 7.92
C LYS A 57 21.95 -12.74 8.02
N ALA A 58 21.55 -13.94 7.61
CA ALA A 58 22.44 -15.12 7.60
C ALA A 58 23.59 -14.97 6.58
N GLN A 59 23.40 -14.20 5.51
CA GLN A 59 24.45 -13.82 4.57
C GLN A 59 25.32 -12.62 5.05
N GLY A 60 25.09 -12.12 6.26
CA GLY A 60 25.85 -11.01 6.84
C GLY A 60 25.40 -9.62 6.40
N CYS A 61 24.27 -9.49 5.70
CA CYS A 61 23.71 -8.20 5.31
C CYS A 61 23.29 -7.39 6.56
N GLN A 62 23.71 -6.12 6.61
CA GLN A 62 23.35 -5.21 7.68
C GLN A 62 22.00 -4.56 7.39
N ILE A 63 21.02 -4.76 8.27
CA ILE A 63 19.71 -4.12 8.19
C ILE A 63 19.64 -3.07 9.28
N ILE A 64 19.70 -1.82 8.87
CA ILE A 64 19.71 -0.66 9.77
C ILE A 64 18.30 -0.07 9.77
N LEU A 65 17.64 -0.13 10.93
CA LEU A 65 16.33 0.48 11.16
C LEU A 65 16.50 1.86 11.81
N ASN A 66 15.40 2.60 11.93
CA ASN A 66 15.38 3.91 12.59
C ASN A 66 16.38 4.91 12.00
N ARG A 67 16.66 4.78 10.70
CA ARG A 67 17.47 5.68 9.90
C ARG A 67 16.67 6.09 8.68
N ARG A 68 16.36 7.38 8.60
CA ARG A 68 15.66 7.96 7.46
C ARG A 68 16.63 8.79 6.65
N VAL A 69 16.94 8.36 5.42
CA VAL A 69 17.67 9.18 4.46
C VAL A 69 16.80 10.39 4.11
N ILE A 70 17.35 11.60 4.28
CA ILE A 70 16.64 12.86 4.05
C ILE A 70 17.24 13.68 2.92
N ASP A 71 18.50 13.44 2.53
CA ASP A 71 19.14 14.12 1.41
C ASP A 71 20.34 13.31 0.88
N TRP A 72 20.83 13.73 -0.29
CA TRP A 72 22.01 13.16 -0.94
C TRP A 72 23.00 14.28 -1.27
N LYS A 73 24.29 13.99 -1.17
CA LYS A 73 25.32 14.76 -1.88
C LYS A 73 25.69 14.05 -3.16
N PHE A 74 25.84 14.84 -4.21
CA PHE A 74 26.26 14.38 -5.52
C PHE A 74 27.58 15.03 -5.88
N LYS A 75 28.40 14.30 -6.63
CA LYS A 75 29.62 14.84 -7.21
C LYS A 75 29.26 15.89 -8.26
N GLU A 76 29.77 17.09 -8.10
CA GLU A 76 29.59 18.16 -9.08
C GLU A 76 30.38 17.84 -10.37
N THR A 77 29.72 17.98 -11.52
CA THR A 77 30.35 17.84 -12.83
C THR A 77 29.97 19.04 -13.71
N PRO A 78 30.83 19.48 -14.65
CA PRO A 78 30.56 20.69 -15.43
C PRO A 78 29.25 20.68 -16.23
N MET A 79 28.80 19.50 -16.66
CA MET A 79 27.56 19.32 -17.42
C MET A 79 26.38 18.80 -16.59
N GLN A 80 26.63 18.33 -15.36
CA GLN A 80 25.63 17.80 -14.43
C GLN A 80 24.75 16.65 -14.99
N ASP A 81 25.23 15.96 -16.03
CA ASP A 81 24.55 14.79 -16.61
C ASP A 81 24.88 13.48 -15.88
N GLU A 82 26.03 13.42 -15.19
CA GLU A 82 26.46 12.25 -14.41
C GLU A 82 25.92 12.35 -12.97
N ILE A 83 25.25 11.28 -12.51
CA ILE A 83 24.69 11.19 -11.17
C ILE A 83 25.54 10.25 -10.33
N THR A 84 26.44 10.82 -9.55
CA THR A 84 27.33 10.07 -8.65
C THR A 84 27.07 10.52 -7.22
N VAL A 85 26.48 9.65 -6.40
CA VAL A 85 26.23 9.90 -4.97
C VAL A 85 27.55 9.82 -4.22
N THR A 86 27.87 10.83 -3.43
CA THR A 86 29.07 10.86 -2.59
C THR A 86 28.75 10.74 -1.11
N GLU A 87 27.55 11.16 -0.69
CA GLU A 87 27.11 11.05 0.70
C GLU A 87 25.60 10.85 0.80
N LEU A 88 25.18 10.13 1.85
CA LEU A 88 23.80 10.06 2.31
C LEU A 88 23.67 10.84 3.61
N ILE A 89 22.75 11.81 3.64
CA ILE A 89 22.37 12.50 4.86
C ILE A 89 21.14 11.82 5.42
N MET A 90 21.22 11.40 6.68
CA MET A 90 20.18 10.65 7.36
C MET A 90 19.83 11.28 8.70
N VAL A 91 18.63 10.97 9.19
CA VAL A 91 18.22 11.27 10.56
C VAL A 91 18.01 9.96 11.29
N ASN A 92 18.62 9.84 12.47
CA ASN A 92 18.24 8.83 13.45
C ASN A 92 16.88 9.18 14.04
N THR A 93 15.86 8.37 13.78
CA THR A 93 14.48 8.68 14.19
C THR A 93 14.22 8.44 15.68
N GLU A 94 15.15 7.83 16.40
CA GLU A 94 15.06 7.66 17.87
C GLU A 94 15.63 8.88 18.61
N THR A 95 16.73 9.45 18.11
CA THR A 95 17.46 10.55 18.77
C THR A 95 17.24 11.91 18.12
N ASN A 96 16.65 11.94 16.92
CA ASN A 96 16.55 13.12 16.06
C ASN A 96 17.91 13.76 15.71
N THR A 97 18.98 12.97 15.68
CA THR A 97 20.31 13.44 15.28
C THR A 97 20.56 13.18 13.80
N GLU A 98 21.18 14.14 13.13
CA GLU A 98 21.65 13.98 11.75
C GLU A 98 22.93 13.15 11.71
N GLU A 99 23.03 12.27 10.72
CA GLU A 99 24.16 11.39 10.47
C GLU A 99 24.49 11.44 8.98
N THR A 100 25.78 11.48 8.65
CA THR A 100 26.26 11.44 7.26
C THR A 100 27.01 10.15 7.01
N ILE A 101 26.69 9.47 5.90
CA ILE A 101 27.44 8.31 5.41
C ILE A 101 28.11 8.70 4.10
N GLU A 102 29.43 8.60 4.08
CA GLU A 102 30.21 8.70 2.83
C GLU A 102 29.96 7.46 1.97
N VAL A 103 29.82 7.67 0.67
CA VAL A 103 29.66 6.64 -0.36
C VAL A 103 30.92 6.67 -1.22
N ASP A 104 31.68 5.59 -1.19
CA ASP A 104 32.88 5.46 -2.03
C ASP A 104 32.54 5.21 -3.50
N ASN A 105 33.56 5.34 -4.36
CA ASN A 105 33.38 5.25 -5.82
C ASN A 105 32.96 3.85 -6.31
N ASP A 106 33.16 2.80 -5.50
CA ASP A 106 32.88 1.41 -5.87
C ASP A 106 31.58 0.90 -5.24
N THR A 107 30.81 1.79 -4.60
CA THR A 107 29.55 1.49 -3.92
C THR A 107 28.35 1.92 -4.75
N ALA A 108 27.47 0.97 -5.05
CA ALA A 108 26.18 1.26 -5.66
C ALA A 108 25.15 1.64 -4.59
N VAL A 109 24.37 2.70 -4.85
CA VAL A 109 23.20 3.03 -4.03
C VAL A 109 21.92 2.66 -4.75
N LEU A 110 21.12 1.80 -4.13
CA LEU A 110 19.81 1.41 -4.62
C LEU A 110 18.72 2.15 -3.83
N PHE A 111 17.86 2.84 -4.55
CA PHE A 111 16.80 3.66 -3.97
C PHE A 111 15.43 3.22 -4.48
N THR A 112 14.48 3.04 -3.55
CA THR A 112 13.06 2.86 -3.88
C THR A 112 12.38 4.23 -3.90
N ASN A 113 12.15 4.77 -5.10
CA ASN A 113 11.76 6.16 -5.34
C ASN A 113 10.25 6.40 -5.16
N GLY A 114 9.79 6.28 -3.92
CA GLY A 114 8.40 6.48 -3.52
C GLY A 114 7.77 5.20 -2.98
N SER A 115 6.69 5.36 -2.21
CA SER A 115 5.97 4.24 -1.61
C SER A 115 4.47 4.53 -1.61
N ILE A 116 3.67 3.49 -1.87
CA ILE A 116 2.20 3.57 -1.75
C ILE A 116 1.72 3.59 -0.29
N THR A 117 2.59 3.23 0.65
CA THR A 117 2.30 3.24 2.10
C THR A 117 2.95 4.42 2.81
N ASP A 118 3.60 5.33 2.09
CA ASP A 118 4.08 6.58 2.67
C ASP A 118 2.89 7.39 3.21
N SER A 119 3.10 8.04 4.35
CA SER A 119 2.08 8.86 5.03
C SER A 119 0.79 8.12 5.41
N ALA A 120 0.77 6.78 5.38
CA ALA A 120 -0.35 6.00 5.87
C ALA A 120 -0.51 6.19 7.39
N THR A 121 -1.75 6.35 7.84
CA THR A 121 -2.09 6.44 9.26
C THR A 121 -3.06 5.32 9.63
N LEU A 122 -3.03 4.93 10.89
CA LEU A 122 -3.84 3.85 11.44
C LEU A 122 -4.70 4.40 12.56
N GLY A 123 -5.95 3.97 12.58
CA GLY A 123 -6.89 4.15 13.67
C GLY A 123 -7.15 2.80 14.33
N ASP A 124 -8.21 2.73 15.10
CA ASP A 124 -8.71 1.50 15.70
C ASP A 124 -10.23 1.43 15.64
N PHE A 125 -10.83 0.55 16.44
CA PHE A 125 -12.27 0.34 16.45
C PHE A 125 -13.07 1.58 16.90
N GLU A 126 -12.52 2.40 17.79
CA GLU A 126 -13.19 3.58 18.36
C GLU A 126 -12.56 4.90 17.89
N THR A 127 -11.39 4.84 17.26
CA THR A 127 -10.60 6.01 16.87
C THR A 127 -10.44 6.04 15.36
N PRO A 128 -11.03 7.03 14.65
CA PRO A 128 -10.82 7.17 13.21
C PRO A 128 -9.38 7.58 12.90
N ILE A 129 -8.95 7.30 11.67
CA ILE A 129 -7.66 7.78 11.17
C ILE A 129 -7.65 9.31 11.10
N ILE A 130 -6.48 9.90 11.37
CA ILE A 130 -6.18 11.29 11.05
C ILE A 130 -5.29 11.28 9.81
N GLU A 131 -5.70 11.98 8.76
CA GLU A 131 -4.92 12.04 7.53
C GLU A 131 -3.57 12.73 7.78
N ASN A 132 -2.46 12.06 7.42
CA ASN A 132 -1.16 12.70 7.41
C ASN A 132 -0.97 13.42 6.07
N MET A 133 -0.86 14.76 6.11
CA MET A 133 -0.70 15.62 4.93
C MET A 133 0.72 15.65 4.33
N ASP A 134 1.67 14.92 4.93
CA ASP A 134 3.04 14.82 4.42
C ASP A 134 3.10 14.25 3.00
N TYR A 135 4.00 14.78 2.17
CA TYR A 135 4.23 14.32 0.79
C TYR A 135 4.74 12.86 0.70
N GLY A 136 5.25 12.31 1.79
CA GLY A 136 5.86 10.98 1.87
C GLY A 136 7.38 11.07 1.96
N ALA A 137 7.99 10.20 2.77
CA ALA A 137 9.43 10.25 3.04
C ALA A 137 10.26 9.87 1.80
N ALA A 138 9.92 8.76 1.14
CA ALA A 138 10.64 8.31 -0.05
C ALA A 138 10.37 9.23 -1.24
N SER A 139 9.12 9.66 -1.41
CA SER A 139 8.73 10.56 -2.51
C SER A 139 9.37 11.94 -2.38
N SER A 140 9.50 12.47 -1.15
CA SER A 140 10.21 13.75 -0.91
C SER A 140 11.68 13.64 -1.28
N LEU A 141 12.31 12.50 -0.99
CA LEU A 141 13.70 12.24 -1.34
C LEU A 141 13.90 12.13 -2.85
N TRP A 142 12.96 11.49 -3.57
CA TRP A 142 12.94 11.49 -5.03
C TRP A 142 12.78 12.91 -5.61
N LYS A 143 11.87 13.71 -5.06
CA LYS A 143 11.63 15.09 -5.49
C LYS A 143 12.90 15.94 -5.43
N LYS A 144 13.63 15.89 -4.32
CA LYS A 144 14.93 16.59 -4.18
C LYS A 144 15.95 16.19 -5.25
N ALA A 145 16.02 14.90 -5.59
CA ALA A 145 16.92 14.45 -6.66
C ALA A 145 16.47 14.97 -8.04
N SER A 146 15.16 14.92 -8.33
CA SER A 146 14.59 15.42 -9.60
C SER A 146 14.71 16.94 -9.80
N GLU A 147 14.87 17.71 -8.71
CA GLU A 147 15.15 19.14 -8.78
C GLU A 147 16.60 19.43 -9.23
N LYS A 148 17.52 18.46 -9.04
CA LYS A 148 18.92 18.56 -9.47
C LYS A 148 19.18 17.95 -10.84
N PHE A 149 18.46 16.89 -11.20
CA PHE A 149 18.67 16.15 -12.45
C PHE A 149 17.37 15.99 -13.22
N TYR A 150 17.38 16.38 -14.51
CA TYR A 150 16.18 16.43 -15.35
C TYR A 150 15.66 15.04 -15.78
N ASN A 151 16.49 14.00 -15.74
CA ASN A 151 16.21 12.67 -16.26
C ASN A 151 15.70 11.68 -15.20
N LEU A 152 15.34 12.15 -14.01
CA LEU A 152 14.85 11.31 -12.90
C LEU A 152 13.32 11.18 -12.84
N GLY A 153 12.60 11.66 -13.84
CA GLY A 153 11.13 11.60 -13.89
C GLY A 153 10.45 12.70 -13.07
N ASN A 154 9.15 12.55 -12.80
CA ASN A 154 8.32 13.57 -12.17
C ASN A 154 7.48 12.98 -11.01
N PRO A 155 7.93 13.11 -9.75
CA PRO A 155 7.22 12.56 -8.58
C PRO A 155 5.84 13.19 -8.36
N ASP A 156 5.64 14.46 -8.70
CA ASP A 156 4.36 15.15 -8.48
C ASP A 156 3.21 14.54 -9.31
N LYS A 157 3.51 13.82 -10.40
CA LYS A 157 2.49 13.06 -11.14
C LYS A 157 1.89 11.89 -10.34
N PHE A 158 2.56 11.45 -9.29
CA PHE A 158 2.14 10.30 -8.47
C PHE A 158 1.74 10.72 -7.04
N PHE A 159 2.41 11.71 -6.47
CA PHE A 159 2.30 12.04 -5.04
C PHE A 159 1.69 13.41 -4.73
N ALA A 160 1.37 14.22 -5.76
CA ALA A 160 0.76 15.54 -5.57
C ALA A 160 -0.76 15.58 -5.81
N ASP A 161 -1.38 14.46 -6.19
CA ASP A 161 -2.83 14.34 -6.40
C ASP A 161 -3.39 13.16 -5.58
N ARG A 162 -3.65 13.42 -4.29
CA ARG A 162 -4.18 12.41 -3.36
C ARG A 162 -5.54 11.89 -3.77
N ASP A 163 -6.37 12.75 -4.34
CA ASP A 163 -7.69 12.34 -4.80
C ASP A 163 -7.58 11.27 -5.90
N ALA A 164 -6.54 11.29 -6.73
CA ALA A 164 -6.29 10.21 -7.68
C ALA A 164 -5.79 8.90 -7.07
N SER A 165 -5.16 8.92 -5.88
CA SER A 165 -4.40 7.79 -5.34
C SER A 165 -4.91 7.21 -4.01
N GLU A 166 -5.66 7.97 -3.22
CA GLU A 166 -6.06 7.55 -1.87
C GLU A 166 -7.08 6.42 -1.89
N TRP A 167 -7.10 5.62 -0.83
CA TRP A 167 -8.15 4.66 -0.52
C TRP A 167 -8.03 4.29 0.95
N VAL A 168 -9.09 3.74 1.52
CA VAL A 168 -9.12 3.34 2.93
C VAL A 168 -9.31 1.84 3.02
N SER A 169 -8.58 1.20 3.93
CA SER A 169 -8.86 -0.19 4.31
C SER A 169 -8.96 -0.37 5.80
N PHE A 170 -9.49 -1.52 6.18
CA PHE A 170 -9.48 -2.00 7.54
C PHE A 170 -9.24 -3.50 7.58
N THR A 171 -8.68 -3.95 8.69
CA THR A 171 -8.59 -5.37 9.03
C THR A 171 -9.50 -5.61 10.22
N LEU A 172 -10.41 -6.58 10.11
CA LEU A 172 -11.32 -6.95 11.18
C LEU A 172 -10.90 -8.30 11.75
N THR A 173 -10.71 -8.35 13.07
CA THR A 173 -10.49 -9.59 13.83
C THR A 173 -11.70 -9.88 14.70
N THR A 174 -12.36 -11.02 14.49
CA THR A 174 -13.50 -11.47 15.31
C THR A 174 -13.09 -12.57 16.27
N LYS A 175 -13.72 -12.63 17.45
CA LYS A 175 -13.45 -13.64 18.49
C LYS A 175 -14.04 -15.03 18.20
N ASN A 176 -14.83 -15.16 17.15
CA ASN A 176 -15.48 -16.39 16.71
C ASN A 176 -15.72 -16.36 15.19
N HIS A 177 -16.16 -17.48 14.64
CA HIS A 177 -16.41 -17.65 13.20
C HIS A 177 -17.83 -17.24 12.76
N LEU A 178 -18.65 -16.63 13.61
CA LEU A 178 -20.05 -16.32 13.25
C LEU A 178 -20.11 -15.41 12.02
N PHE A 179 -19.33 -14.33 12.02
CA PHE A 179 -19.35 -13.36 10.92
C PHE A 179 -18.84 -13.96 9.62
N VAL A 180 -17.74 -14.72 9.66
CA VAL A 180 -17.21 -15.37 8.45
C VAL A 180 -18.17 -16.44 7.91
N ASN A 181 -18.86 -17.18 8.77
CA ASN A 181 -19.86 -18.15 8.35
C ASN A 181 -21.04 -17.49 7.63
N GLU A 182 -21.48 -16.31 8.09
CA GLU A 182 -22.50 -15.54 7.39
C GLU A 182 -22.01 -15.03 6.04
N ILE A 183 -20.74 -14.58 5.95
CA ILE A 183 -20.13 -14.22 4.67
C ILE A 183 -20.14 -15.42 3.72
N VAL A 184 -19.66 -16.58 4.17
CA VAL A 184 -19.66 -17.83 3.37
C VAL A 184 -21.07 -18.20 2.92
N ARG A 185 -22.07 -18.07 3.80
CA ARG A 185 -23.48 -18.36 3.48
C ARG A 185 -24.01 -17.43 2.38
N ILE A 186 -23.67 -16.14 2.42
CA ILE A 186 -24.14 -15.13 1.48
C ILE A 186 -23.40 -15.23 0.15
N THR A 187 -22.07 -15.33 0.18
CA THR A 187 -21.23 -15.33 -1.03
C THR A 187 -21.14 -16.71 -1.67
N THR A 188 -21.52 -17.76 -0.96
CA THR A 188 -21.35 -19.17 -1.35
C THR A 188 -19.88 -19.56 -1.58
N GLN A 189 -18.93 -18.80 -1.02
CA GLN A 189 -17.49 -19.00 -1.16
C GLN A 189 -16.82 -19.27 0.18
N VAL A 190 -15.96 -20.30 0.23
CA VAL A 190 -15.15 -20.59 1.43
C VAL A 190 -13.97 -19.60 1.57
N PRO A 191 -13.46 -19.36 2.80
CA PRO A 191 -12.29 -18.51 3.03
C PRO A 191 -11.07 -18.95 2.20
N GLY A 192 -10.27 -17.97 1.77
CA GLY A 192 -9.09 -18.20 0.90
C GLY A 192 -9.39 -18.06 -0.59
N ASN A 193 -10.66 -17.84 -0.95
CA ASN A 193 -11.07 -17.54 -2.31
C ASN A 193 -11.13 -16.02 -2.57
N ALA A 194 -11.56 -15.68 -3.78
CA ALA A 194 -11.61 -14.38 -4.41
C ALA A 194 -12.02 -13.17 -3.54
N LEU A 195 -11.73 -11.99 -4.08
CA LEU A 195 -12.26 -10.70 -3.65
C LEU A 195 -13.78 -10.67 -3.86
N ASN A 196 -14.54 -10.26 -2.83
CA ASN A 196 -15.97 -10.03 -2.94
C ASN A 196 -16.23 -8.51 -2.96
N SER A 197 -16.77 -8.00 -4.06
CA SER A 197 -17.07 -6.57 -4.22
C SER A 197 -18.56 -6.29 -4.10
N PHE A 198 -18.89 -5.28 -3.30
CA PHE A 198 -20.23 -4.78 -3.06
C PHE A 198 -20.31 -3.36 -3.60
N ILE A 199 -21.26 -3.14 -4.50
CA ILE A 199 -21.53 -1.85 -5.12
C ILE A 199 -22.93 -1.45 -4.69
N SER A 200 -23.04 -0.28 -4.07
CA SER A 200 -24.36 0.32 -3.90
C SER A 200 -24.83 0.94 -5.21
N THR A 201 -26.11 0.78 -5.55
CA THR A 201 -26.75 1.48 -6.68
C THR A 201 -27.67 2.61 -6.20
N THR A 202 -27.81 2.78 -4.88
CA THR A 202 -28.57 3.84 -4.24
C THR A 202 -27.74 4.49 -3.13
N PRO A 203 -28.01 5.75 -2.74
CA PRO A 203 -27.33 6.33 -1.60
C PRO A 203 -27.56 5.51 -0.34
N ILE A 204 -26.49 5.08 0.32
CA ILE A 204 -26.54 4.43 1.64
C ILE A 204 -26.19 5.38 2.77
N THR A 205 -25.72 6.60 2.45
CA THR A 205 -25.40 7.64 3.43
C THR A 205 -26.28 8.87 3.24
N PRO A 206 -26.51 9.67 4.31
CA PRO A 206 -27.15 10.98 4.22
C PRO A 206 -26.44 11.96 3.27
N LEU A 207 -25.15 11.71 2.94
CA LEU A 207 -24.39 12.49 1.96
C LEU A 207 -24.85 12.28 0.51
N GLY A 208 -25.81 11.37 0.26
CA GLY A 208 -26.39 11.18 -1.06
C GLY A 208 -25.46 10.46 -2.05
N GLN A 209 -24.39 9.83 -1.57
CA GLN A 209 -23.38 9.21 -2.43
C GLN A 209 -23.82 7.85 -2.92
N LYS A 210 -23.97 7.73 -4.24
CA LYS A 210 -24.58 6.59 -4.92
C LYS A 210 -23.63 5.42 -5.12
N ASP A 211 -22.32 5.61 -4.96
CA ASP A 211 -21.29 4.67 -5.44
C ASP A 211 -20.31 4.26 -4.32
N VAL A 212 -20.82 3.83 -3.16
CA VAL A 212 -19.95 3.16 -2.19
C VAL A 212 -19.55 1.80 -2.75
N THR A 213 -18.32 1.71 -3.23
CA THR A 213 -17.70 0.48 -3.70
C THR A 213 -16.78 -0.04 -2.61
N MET A 214 -17.23 -1.09 -1.92
CA MET A 214 -16.45 -1.79 -0.92
C MET A 214 -16.05 -3.15 -1.47
N SER A 215 -14.84 -3.59 -1.18
CA SER A 215 -14.47 -4.99 -1.41
C SER A 215 -13.91 -5.61 -0.14
N ILE A 216 -14.25 -6.88 0.09
CA ILE A 216 -13.73 -7.67 1.21
C ILE A 216 -12.94 -8.85 0.69
N VAL A 217 -11.90 -9.22 1.43
CA VAL A 217 -11.12 -10.45 1.25
C VAL A 217 -11.15 -11.21 2.55
N VAL A 218 -11.73 -12.41 2.51
CA VAL A 218 -11.59 -13.40 3.58
C VAL A 218 -10.49 -14.35 3.15
N HIS A 219 -9.28 -14.14 3.67
CA HIS A 219 -8.15 -15.02 3.39
C HIS A 219 -8.37 -16.42 3.96
N HIS A 220 -7.52 -17.37 3.56
CA HIS A 220 -7.45 -18.66 4.23
C HIS A 220 -7.13 -18.42 5.71
N GLN A 221 -7.82 -19.13 6.62
CA GLN A 221 -7.64 -18.98 8.06
C GLN A 221 -6.78 -20.14 8.58
N PRO A 222 -5.77 -19.89 9.43
CA PRO A 222 -5.35 -18.58 9.93
C PRO A 222 -4.55 -17.79 8.88
N HIS A 223 -4.68 -16.46 8.88
CA HIS A 223 -3.92 -15.55 8.01
C HIS A 223 -2.60 -15.09 8.63
N PHE A 224 -2.51 -15.08 9.96
CA PHE A 224 -1.30 -14.79 10.74
C PHE A 224 -0.88 -16.05 11.52
N THR A 225 0.41 -16.27 11.70
CA THR A 225 0.92 -17.45 12.46
C THR A 225 0.46 -17.48 13.91
N GLU A 226 0.23 -16.31 14.52
CA GLU A 226 -0.21 -16.17 15.91
C GLU A 226 -1.74 -16.07 16.08
N GLN A 227 -2.51 -16.10 14.98
CA GLN A 227 -3.97 -16.04 15.05
C GLN A 227 -4.54 -17.25 15.80
N LYS A 228 -5.42 -17.01 16.77
CA LYS A 228 -6.00 -18.11 17.55
C LYS A 228 -6.98 -18.94 16.72
N PRO A 229 -7.14 -20.24 17.04
CA PRO A 229 -8.05 -21.12 16.28
C PRO A 229 -9.49 -20.63 16.21
N ASN A 230 -9.97 -19.91 17.23
CA ASN A 230 -11.33 -19.37 17.28
C ASN A 230 -11.48 -18.00 16.61
N GLU A 231 -10.39 -17.35 16.22
CA GLU A 231 -10.43 -16.02 15.62
C GLU A 231 -10.60 -16.09 14.10
N THR A 232 -11.25 -15.07 13.53
CA THR A 232 -11.25 -14.86 12.07
C THR A 232 -10.70 -13.48 11.77
N VAL A 233 -9.84 -13.41 10.75
CA VAL A 233 -9.32 -12.17 10.19
C VAL A 233 -9.84 -12.00 8.77
N LEU A 234 -10.37 -10.82 8.46
CA LEU A 234 -10.64 -10.41 7.08
C LEU A 234 -10.12 -8.99 6.84
N TRP A 235 -9.89 -8.69 5.57
CA TRP A 235 -9.49 -7.38 5.11
C TRP A 235 -10.59 -6.80 4.22
N ALA A 236 -10.74 -5.48 4.25
CA ALA A 236 -11.68 -4.79 3.40
C ALA A 236 -11.12 -3.44 2.96
N THR A 237 -11.54 -2.99 1.79
CA THR A 237 -11.17 -1.70 1.21
C THR A 237 -12.39 -0.95 0.71
N PHE A 238 -12.35 0.37 0.82
CA PHE A 238 -13.30 1.28 0.21
C PHE A 238 -12.61 2.13 -0.86
N PHE A 239 -13.22 2.16 -2.04
CA PHE A 239 -12.87 3.08 -3.13
C PHE A 239 -13.66 4.38 -3.02
N ILE A 240 -13.68 4.97 -1.82
CA ILE A 240 -14.36 6.23 -1.53
C ILE A 240 -13.39 7.18 -0.83
N HIS A 241 -13.69 8.47 -0.88
CA HIS A 241 -12.94 9.49 -0.13
C HIS A 241 -12.99 9.23 1.39
N VAL A 242 -11.89 9.53 2.07
CA VAL A 242 -11.76 9.41 3.55
C VAL A 242 -12.91 10.12 4.27
N VAL A 243 -13.31 11.30 3.79
CA VAL A 243 -14.43 12.11 4.32
C VAL A 243 -15.75 11.32 4.39
N VAL A 244 -15.94 10.39 3.45
CA VAL A 244 -17.15 9.58 3.34
C VAL A 244 -17.12 8.43 4.32
N VAL A 245 -15.97 7.79 4.51
CA VAL A 245 -15.80 6.74 5.53
C VAL A 245 -16.11 7.29 6.91
N ASN A 246 -15.61 8.49 7.22
CA ASN A 246 -15.90 9.16 8.48
C ASN A 246 -17.41 9.45 8.65
N SER A 247 -18.13 9.75 7.56
CA SER A 247 -19.59 9.92 7.63
C SER A 247 -20.37 8.61 7.81
N LEU A 248 -19.83 7.47 7.34
CA LEU A 248 -20.41 6.14 7.54
C LEU A 248 -20.32 5.72 9.02
N ILE A 249 -19.19 6.06 9.67
CA ILE A 249 -18.92 5.70 11.07
C ILE A 249 -19.60 6.69 12.03
N ASN A 250 -19.49 8.00 11.76
CA ASN A 250 -20.03 9.07 12.61
C ASN A 250 -21.51 9.31 12.37
N ASN A 251 -22.33 8.26 12.36
CA ASN A 251 -23.79 8.36 12.30
C ASN A 251 -24.38 8.94 13.61
N THR A 252 -23.75 9.97 14.18
CA THR A 252 -24.38 10.90 15.11
C THR A 252 -25.30 11.80 14.30
N SER A 253 -26.58 11.50 14.40
CA SER A 253 -27.70 12.40 14.11
C SER A 253 -27.31 13.88 14.25
N LYS A 254 -27.44 14.63 13.14
CA LYS A 254 -28.00 15.98 13.21
C LYS A 254 -29.46 15.90 12.79
#